data_AF-A0A0F5FDD1-F1
#
_entry.id   AF-A0A0F5FDD1-F1
#
_cell.length_a   1.000
_cell.length_b   1.000
_cell.length_c   1.000
_cell.angle_alpha   90.00
_cell.angle_beta   90.00
_cell.angle_gamma   90.00
#
_symmetry.space_group_name_H-M   'P 1'
#
loop_
_entity.id
_entity.type
_entity.pdbx_description
1 polymer ?
#
loop_
_entity_poly.entity_id
_entity_poly.type
_entity_poly.pdbx_seq_one_letter_code
_entity_poly.pdbx_strand_id
1 'polypeptide(L)'
;MTTSAPSSENLKRALQPMPADIGRLLKERHLERAYEMRPAYQRNDYLGWIARAKRADTRQKRIDQMLDELARGDAYMKMEYNGPRE
;
A
#
# COMPACT_ATOMS: atom_id res chain seq x y z
N MET A 1 -15.17 -13.50 17.92
CA MET A 1 -14.66 -12.27 17.26
C MET A 1 -13.14 -12.33 17.27
N THR A 2 -12.54 -12.93 16.25
CA THR A 2 -11.07 -13.05 16.14
C THR A 2 -10.66 -12.45 14.81
N THR A 3 -10.23 -11.19 14.84
CA THR A 3 -9.61 -10.51 13.71
C THR A 3 -8.19 -11.06 13.55
N SER A 4 -8.02 -12.08 12.71
CA SER A 4 -6.68 -12.49 12.27
C SER A 4 -6.14 -11.42 11.32
N ALA A 5 -5.24 -10.58 11.82
CA ALA A 5 -4.37 -9.76 10.98
C ALA A 5 -3.58 -10.68 10.02
N PRO A 6 -3.36 -10.30 8.75
CA PRO A 6 -2.64 -11.17 7.82
C PRO A 6 -1.18 -11.30 8.26
N SER A 7 -0.84 -12.53 8.69
CA SER A 7 0.48 -12.98 9.11
C SER A 7 1.59 -12.60 8.12
N SER A 8 2.63 -11.97 8.65
CA SER A 8 3.88 -11.58 7.96
C SER A 8 4.81 -12.77 7.63
N GLU A 9 4.30 -13.99 7.53
CA GLU A 9 5.08 -15.22 7.75
C GLU A 9 5.90 -15.73 6.56
N ASN A 10 6.06 -14.97 5.46
CA ASN A 10 7.01 -15.37 4.41
C ASN A 10 7.56 -14.21 3.57
N LEU A 11 7.94 -13.10 4.19
CA LEU A 11 8.62 -12.03 3.48
C LEU A 11 10.11 -12.36 3.32
N LYS A 12 10.51 -12.86 2.14
CA LYS A 12 11.92 -13.00 1.72
C LYS A 12 12.67 -11.65 1.63
N ARG A 13 11.98 -10.52 1.78
CA ARG A 13 12.54 -9.16 1.67
C ARG A 13 12.20 -8.36 2.92
N ALA A 14 13.19 -7.65 3.45
CA ALA A 14 12.99 -6.70 4.55
C ALA A 14 11.90 -5.68 4.17
N LEU A 15 10.99 -5.42 5.10
CA LEU A 15 9.94 -4.41 4.95
C LEU A 15 10.59 -3.05 4.72
N GLN A 16 10.19 -2.38 3.63
CA GLN A 16 10.55 -0.99 3.41
C GLN A 16 9.89 -0.13 4.51
N PRO A 17 10.66 0.75 5.19
CA PRO A 17 10.07 1.67 6.15
C PRO A 17 9.11 2.61 5.43
N MET A 18 7.99 2.93 6.10
CA MET A 18 7.00 3.89 5.59
C MET A 18 7.65 5.26 5.41
N PRO A 19 7.71 5.82 4.19
CA PRO A 19 8.18 7.18 3.97
C PRO A 19 7.23 8.20 4.63
N ALA A 20 7.80 9.24 5.24
CA ALA A 20 7.03 10.22 5.99
C ALA A 20 5.98 10.97 5.14
N ASP A 21 6.29 11.24 3.87
CA ASP A 21 5.36 11.91 2.96
C ASP A 21 4.18 11.01 2.59
N ILE A 22 4.42 9.71 2.37
CA ILE A 22 3.35 8.73 2.14
C ILE A 22 2.49 8.57 3.39
N GLY A 23 3.11 8.45 4.57
CA GLY A 23 2.38 8.36 5.84
C GLY A 23 1.47 9.57 6.07
N ARG A 24 1.96 10.78 5.75
CA ARG A 24 1.15 12.00 5.82
C ARG A 24 -0.03 11.96 4.86
N LEU A 25 0.19 11.57 3.60
CA LEU A 25 -0.88 11.48 2.60
C LEU A 25 -1.94 10.44 2.94
N LEU A 26 -1.53 9.28 3.48
CA LEU A 26 -2.46 8.26 3.97
C LEU A 26 -3.35 8.82 5.08
N LYS A 27 -2.76 9.56 6.02
CA LYS A 27 -3.50 10.20 7.12
C LYS A 27 -4.44 11.30 6.62
N GLU A 28 -3.96 12.17 5.73
CA GLU A 28 -4.76 13.25 5.11
C GLU A 28 -5.98 12.70 4.34
N ARG A 29 -5.85 11.51 3.76
CA ARG A 29 -6.92 10.84 3.00
C ARG A 29 -7.70 9.80 3.80
N HIS A 30 -7.38 9.61 5.08
CA HIS A 30 -7.98 8.58 5.94
C HIS A 30 -7.82 7.14 5.40
N LEU A 31 -6.73 6.86 4.68
CA LEU A 31 -6.43 5.57 4.03
C LEU A 31 -5.51 4.67 4.86
N GLU A 32 -5.13 5.07 6.07
CA GLU A 32 -4.24 4.30 6.96
C GLU A 32 -4.77 2.87 7.17
N ARG A 33 -6.06 2.72 7.49
CA ARG A 33 -6.66 1.41 7.70
C ARG A 33 -6.74 0.58 6.42
N ALA A 34 -7.08 1.19 5.29
CA ALA A 34 -7.09 0.50 4.00
C ALA A 34 -5.69 -0.04 3.64
N TYR A 35 -4.66 0.76 3.91
CA TYR A 35 -3.26 0.38 3.74
C TYR A 35 -2.85 -0.76 4.69
N GLU A 36 -3.22 -0.68 5.97
CA GLU A 36 -2.93 -1.73 6.96
C GLU A 36 -3.59 -3.07 6.66
N MET A 37 -4.81 -3.03 6.09
CA MET A 37 -5.54 -4.23 5.64
C MET A 37 -4.85 -4.93 4.45
N ARG A 38 -4.00 -4.22 3.70
CA ARG A 38 -3.23 -4.85 2.62
C ARG A 38 -2.19 -5.82 3.18
N PRO A 39 -2.02 -7.00 2.56
CA PRO A 39 -0.93 -7.92 2.89
C PRO A 39 0.44 -7.23 2.90
N ALA A 40 1.33 -7.66 3.78
CA ALA A 40 2.63 -7.02 3.98
C ALA A 40 3.49 -6.96 2.69
N TYR A 41 3.37 -7.95 1.80
CA TYR A 41 4.04 -7.92 0.50
C TYR A 41 3.50 -6.84 -0.45
N GLN A 42 2.19 -6.56 -0.44
CA GLN A 42 1.59 -5.50 -1.28
C GLN A 42 2.03 -4.12 -0.80
N ARG A 43 2.00 -3.91 0.52
CA ARG A 43 2.54 -2.70 1.15
C ARG A 43 3.99 -2.48 0.73
N ASN A 44 4.82 -3.52 0.86
CA ASN A 44 6.23 -3.45 0.49
C ASN A 44 6.46 -3.20 -1.02
N ASP A 45 5.66 -3.81 -1.88
CA ASP A 45 5.73 -3.62 -3.33
C ASP A 45 5.31 -2.21 -3.76
N TYR A 46 4.27 -1.62 -3.15
CA TYR A 46 3.92 -0.21 -3.37
C TYR A 46 5.09 0.70 -3.02
N LEU A 47 5.65 0.56 -1.81
CA LEU A 47 6.78 1.37 -1.37
C LEU A 47 7.98 1.20 -2.28
N GLY A 48 8.33 -0.04 -2.65
CA GLY A 48 9.42 -0.33 -3.57
C GLY A 48 9.18 0.20 -4.99
N TRP A 49 7.95 0.16 -5.49
CA TRP A 49 7.59 0.71 -6.80
C TRP A 49 7.64 2.23 -6.80
N ILE A 50 7.16 2.90 -5.75
CA ILE A 50 7.28 4.35 -5.59
C ILE A 50 8.76 4.76 -5.48
N ALA A 51 9.55 4.05 -4.67
CA ALA A 51 10.98 4.33 -4.49
C ALA A 51 11.82 4.17 -5.77
N ARG A 52 11.42 3.27 -6.69
CA ARG A 52 12.10 3.10 -7.98
C ARG A 52 11.91 4.28 -8.95
N ALA A 53 11.01 5.22 -8.67
CA ALA A 53 10.80 6.37 -9.55
C ALA A 53 11.95 7.38 -9.43
N LYS A 54 12.73 7.55 -10.50
CA LYS A 54 13.87 8.49 -10.53
C LYS A 54 13.44 9.96 -10.65
N ARG A 55 12.25 10.23 -11.19
CA ARG A 55 11.71 11.59 -11.39
C ARG A 55 10.61 11.85 -10.37
N ALA A 56 10.59 13.06 -9.80
CA ALA A 56 9.60 13.48 -8.82
C ALA A 56 8.15 13.39 -9.36
N ASP A 57 7.92 13.81 -10.61
CA ASP A 57 6.60 13.69 -11.27
C ASP A 57 6.11 12.23 -11.34
N THR A 58 6.99 11.31 -11.76
CA THR A 58 6.66 9.88 -11.82
C THR A 58 6.42 9.31 -10.42
N ARG A 59 7.21 9.72 -9.43
CA ARG A 59 7.02 9.31 -8.04
C ARG A 59 5.65 9.75 -7.54
N GLN A 60 5.27 11.01 -7.79
CA GLN A 60 3.98 11.55 -7.39
C GLN A 60 2.83 10.78 -8.04
N LYS A 61 2.88 10.55 -9.36
CA LYS A 61 1.88 9.74 -10.08
C LYS A 61 1.69 8.34 -9.49
N ARG A 62 2.77 7.70 -9.04
CA ARG A 62 2.71 6.37 -8.40
C ARG A 62 2.07 6.44 -7.01
N ILE A 63 2.37 7.49 -6.25
CA ILE A 63 1.72 7.74 -4.95
C ILE A 63 0.23 7.96 -5.16
N ASP A 64 -0.15 8.85 -6.07
CA ASP A 64 -1.56 9.15 -6.36
C ASP A 64 -2.30 7.88 -6.80
N GLN A 65 -1.67 7.06 -7.66
CA GLN A 65 -2.24 5.79 -8.07
C GLN A 65 -2.46 4.83 -6.88
N MET A 66 -1.47 4.67 -6.00
CA MET A 66 -1.64 3.83 -4.81
C MET A 66 -2.79 4.34 -3.92
N LEU A 67 -2.89 5.66 -3.71
CA LEU A 67 -3.95 6.24 -2.89
C LEU A 67 -5.34 6.04 -3.52
N ASP A 68 -5.47 6.17 -4.83
CA ASP A 68 -6.71 5.88 -5.55
C ASP A 68 -7.12 4.41 -5.41
N GLU A 69 -6.18 3.49 -5.62
CA GLU A 69 -6.43 2.05 -5.47
C GLU A 69 -6.82 1.66 -4.03
N LEU A 70 -6.21 2.29 -3.03
CA LEU A 70 -6.57 2.11 -1.62
C LEU A 70 -7.96 2.68 -1.29
N ALA A 71 -8.30 3.85 -1.84
CA ALA A 71 -9.59 4.49 -1.64
C ALA A 71 -10.73 3.70 -2.28
N ARG A 72 -10.47 3.18 -3.48
CA ARG A 72 -11.38 2.30 -4.22
C ARG A 72 -11.53 0.94 -3.56
N GLY A 73 -10.44 0.40 -3.02
CA GLY A 73 -10.42 -0.90 -2.36
C GLY A 73 -10.42 -2.09 -3.32
N ASP A 74 -10.82 -1.93 -4.59
CA ASP A 74 -10.96 -3.00 -5.60
C ASP A 74 -9.70 -3.32 -6.41
N ALA A 75 -8.60 -2.59 -6.19
CA ALA A 75 -7.42 -2.71 -7.02
C ALA A 75 -6.10 -2.75 -6.24
N TYR A 76 -5.10 -3.35 -6.89
CA TYR A 76 -3.70 -3.38 -6.50
C TYR A 76 -2.81 -3.39 -7.75
N MET A 77 -1.98 -2.36 -7.95
CA MET A 77 -1.06 -2.25 -9.09
C MET A 77 -1.76 -2.43 -10.46
N LYS A 78 -2.94 -1.82 -10.64
CA LYS A 78 -3.87 -2.01 -11.78
C LYS A 78 -4.39 -3.44 -11.99
N MET A 79 -4.22 -4.32 -11.01
CA MET A 79 -4.83 -5.65 -11.01
C MET A 79 -6.05 -5.63 -10.09
N GLU A 80 -7.05 -6.44 -10.42
CA GLU A 80 -8.21 -6.64 -9.55
C GLU A 80 -7.76 -7.20 -8.19
N TYR A 81 -8.21 -6.55 -7.13
CA TYR A 81 -7.96 -6.94 -5.75
C TYR A 81 -9.30 -7.09 -5.01
N ASN A 82 -9.65 -8.33 -4.71
CA ASN A 82 -10.94 -8.66 -4.08
C ASN A 82 -10.89 -8.72 -2.55
N GLY A 83 -9.84 -8.16 -1.92
CA GLY A 83 -9.69 -8.13 -0.46
C GLY A 83 -9.77 -9.50 0.23
N PRO A 84 -9.55 -9.58 1.54
CA PRO A 84 -10.25 -10.57 2.33
C PRO A 84 -11.75 -10.22 2.30
N ARG A 85 -12.58 -11.13 1.80
CA ARG A 85 -14.05 -11.05 2.00
C ARG A 85 -14.32 -11.24 3.50
N GLU A 86 -15.19 -10.41 4.06
CA GLU A 86 -15.64 -10.56 5.46
C GLU A 86 -16.26 -11.93 5.73
#